data_AF-A0A380FFN7-F1
#
_entry.id   AF-A0A380FFN7-F1
#
_cell.length_a   1.000
_cell.length_b   1.000
_cell.length_c   1.000
_cell.angle_alpha   90.00
_cell.angle_beta   90.00
_cell.angle_gamma   90.00
#
_symmetry.space_group_name_H-M   'P 1'
#
loop_
_entity.id
_entity.type
_entity.pdbx_description
1 polymer ?
#
loop_
_entity_poly.entity_id
_entity_poly.type
_entity_poly.pdbx_seq_one_letter_code
_entity_poly.pdbx_strand_id
1 'polypeptide(L)' 'MDVGPGAGEHGGQIVASGTPKQVMNNKKSLTGQYLSGKKRIEVPEQRREVTDRKIEVKGARSNNLKGVTCHFHYLQ' A
#
# COMPACT_ATOMS: atom_id res chain seq x y z
N MET A 1 7.36 3.70 -17.06
CA MET A 1 8.65 4.35 -16.74
C MET A 1 8.84 4.26 -15.24
N ASP A 2 10.05 4.00 -14.78
CA ASP A 2 10.44 3.91 -13.36
C ASP A 2 11.61 4.87 -13.11
N VAL A 3 11.49 5.69 -12.06
CA VAL A 3 12.44 6.77 -11.73
C VAL A 3 13.00 6.49 -10.34
N GLY A 4 14.32 6.60 -10.18
CA GLY A 4 15.00 6.24 -8.94
C GLY A 4 16.53 6.33 -9.04
N PRO A 5 17.30 5.60 -8.21
CA PRO A 5 16.89 4.48 -7.35
C PRO A 5 16.31 4.86 -5.98
N GLY A 6 16.46 6.12 -5.55
CA GLY A 6 15.98 6.61 -4.25
C GLY A 6 15.12 7.87 -4.35
N ALA A 7 14.82 8.47 -3.20
CA ALA A 7 14.12 9.75 -3.11
C ALA A 7 15.12 10.93 -3.06
N GLY A 8 14.65 12.13 -3.39
CA GLY A 8 15.43 13.36 -3.28
C GLY A 8 16.71 13.34 -4.13
N GLU A 9 17.84 13.73 -3.51
CA GLU A 9 19.17 13.74 -4.15
C GLU A 9 19.65 12.36 -4.64
N HIS A 10 19.08 11.28 -4.11
CA HIS A 10 19.38 9.91 -4.55
C HIS A 10 18.43 9.42 -5.67
N GLY A 11 17.58 10.30 -6.21
CA GLY A 11 16.62 9.99 -7.26
C GLY A 11 16.94 10.65 -8.61
N GLY A 12 15.91 10.84 -9.43
CA GLY A 12 16.01 11.61 -10.68
C GLY A 12 16.60 10.87 -11.89
N GLN A 13 16.96 9.60 -11.76
CA GLN A 13 17.46 8.79 -12.89
C GLN A 13 16.36 7.89 -13.45
N ILE A 14 16.36 7.67 -14.76
CA ILE A 14 15.49 6.67 -15.39
C ILE A 14 16.10 5.29 -15.17
N VAL A 15 15.50 4.52 -14.26
CA VAL A 15 15.96 3.17 -13.89
C VAL A 15 15.42 2.10 -14.85
N ALA A 16 14.20 2.30 -15.35
CA ALA A 16 13.59 1.46 -16.37
C ALA A 16 12.59 2.26 -17.23
N SER A 17 12.55 1.97 -18.53
CA SER A 17 11.55 2.53 -19.44
C SER A 17 11.12 1.46 -20.45
N GLY A 18 9.85 1.49 -20.86
CA GLY A 18 9.24 0.49 -21.73
C GLY A 18 7.89 0.00 -21.23
N THR A 19 7.43 -1.10 -21.82
CA THR A 19 6.19 -1.80 -21.43
C THR A 19 6.25 -2.33 -19.99
N PRO A 20 5.10 -2.59 -19.36
CA PRO A 20 5.07 -3.21 -18.02
C PRO A 20 5.92 -4.49 -17.93
N LYS A 21 5.87 -5.36 -18.95
CA LYS A 21 6.67 -6.59 -19.00
C LYS A 21 8.18 -6.31 -19.03
N GLN A 22 8.61 -5.29 -19.77
CA GLN A 22 10.02 -4.88 -19.80
C GLN A 22 10.47 -4.30 -18.44
N VAL A 23 9.62 -3.51 -17.79
CA VAL A 23 9.89 -2.97 -16.44
C VAL A 23 9.98 -4.10 -15.41
N MET A 24 9.06 -5.06 -15.43
CA MET A 24 9.08 -6.25 -14.55
C MET A 24 10.36 -7.08 -14.71
N ASN A 25 10.88 -7.19 -15.92
CA ASN A 25 12.11 -7.94 -16.20
C ASN A 25 13.39 -7.16 -15.84
N ASN A 26 13.30 -5.86 -15.56
CA ASN A 26 14.44 -5.03 -15.20
C ASN A 26 14.77 -5.21 -13.70
N LYS A 27 15.85 -5.92 -13.39
CA LYS A 27 16.31 -6.19 -12.02
C LYS A 27 16.64 -4.92 -11.21
N LYS A 28 16.98 -3.80 -11.86
CA LYS A 28 17.28 -2.52 -11.18
C LYS A 28 16.01 -1.74 -10.79
N SER A 29 14.88 -2.03 -11.45
CA SER A 29 13.60 -1.38 -11.15
C SER A 29 13.02 -1.91 -9.84
N LEU A 30 12.95 -1.06 -8.81
CA LEU A 30 12.28 -1.43 -7.56
C LEU A 30 10.80 -1.75 -7.82
N THR A 31 10.15 -0.93 -8.64
CA THR A 31 8.78 -1.15 -9.11
C THR A 31 8.63 -2.50 -9.81
N GLY A 32 9.54 -2.84 -10.73
CA GLY A 32 9.55 -4.12 -11.44
C GLY A 32 9.70 -5.32 -10.51
N GLN A 33 10.48 -5.20 -9.43
CA GLN A 33 10.61 -6.25 -8.42
C GLN A 33 9.31 -6.51 -7.65
N TYR A 34 8.50 -5.47 -7.36
CA TYR A 34 7.17 -5.65 -6.75
C TYR A 34 6.14 -6.19 -7.75
N LEU A 35 6.12 -5.67 -8.97
CA LEU A 35 5.18 -6.13 -10.02
C LEU A 35 5.40 -7.60 -10.39
N SER A 36 6.66 -8.07 -10.42
CA SER A 36 7.00 -9.47 -10.69
C SER A 36 6.79 -10.41 -9.50
N GLY A 37 6.46 -9.89 -8.31
CA GLY A 37 6.34 -10.67 -7.09
C GLY A 37 7.68 -11.11 -6.48
N LYS A 38 8.82 -10.69 -7.05
CA LYS A 38 10.15 -10.93 -6.46
C LYS A 38 10.29 -10.26 -5.09
N LYS A 39 9.69 -9.07 -4.94
CA LYS A 39 9.44 -8.41 -3.67
C LYS A 39 7.93 -8.37 -3.45
N ARG A 40 7.52 -8.48 -2.19
CA ARG A 40 6.12 -8.36 -1.78
C ARG A 40 6.06 -7.87 -0.33
N ILE A 41 4.92 -7.31 0.03
CA ILE A 41 4.59 -7.05 1.43
C ILE A 41 3.99 -8.34 1.97
N GLU A 42 4.70 -8.99 2.90
CA GLU A 42 4.22 -10.24 3.49
C GLU A 42 2.96 -9.97 4.32
N VAL A 43 2.02 -10.92 4.24
CA VAL A 43 0.84 -10.91 5.10
C VAL A 43 1.25 -11.54 6.42
N PRO A 44 1.06 -10.86 7.58
CA PRO A 44 1.47 -11.45 8.85
C PRO A 44 0.66 -12.72 9.12
N GLU A 45 1.32 -13.75 9.64
CA GLU A 45 0.70 -15.05 9.94
C GLU A 45 -0.37 -14.92 11.02
N GLN A 46 -0.18 -14.01 11.97
CA GLN A 46 -1.12 -13.71 13.05
C GLN A 46 -1.57 -12.25 12.95
N ARG A 47 -2.87 -12.02 13.11
CA ARG A 47 -3.46 -10.69 13.23
C ARG A 47 -3.50 -10.31 14.71
N ARG A 48 -3.46 -9.01 15.00
CA ARG A 48 -3.64 -8.51 16.36
C ARG A 48 -5.06 -8.79 16.85
N GLU A 49 -5.18 -9.22 18.10
CA GLU A 49 -6.46 -9.49 18.73
C GLU A 49 -7.23 -8.19 18.98
N VAL A 50 -8.55 -8.27 18.79
CA VAL A 50 -9.44 -7.14 19.02
C VAL A 50 -9.69 -7.00 20.52
N THR A 51 -9.64 -5.77 21.02
CA THR A 51 -10.03 -5.46 22.40
C THR A 51 -11.49 -5.01 22.48
N ASP A 52 -12.03 -4.96 23.71
CA ASP A 52 -13.38 -4.44 23.97
C ASP A 52 -13.51 -2.92 23.75
N ARG A 53 -12.38 -2.20 23.72
CA ARG A 53 -12.37 -0.76 23.47
C ARG A 53 -12.64 -0.49 22.00
N LYS A 54 -13.58 0.41 21.73
CA LYS A 54 -13.91 0.87 20.38
C LYS A 54 -14.38 2.31 20.34
N ILE A 55 -14.19 2.94 19.19
CA ILE A 55 -14.80 4.22 18.82
C ILE A 55 -15.99 3.91 17.90
N GLU A 56 -17.16 4.46 18.21
CA GLU A 56 -18.35 4.31 17.39
C GLU A 56 -18.72 5.62 16.72
N VAL A 57 -18.89 5.58 15.40
CA VAL A 57 -19.49 6.66 14.61
C VAL A 57 -20.91 6.23 14.26
N LYS A 58 -21.91 7.00 14.67
CA LYS A 58 -23.33 6.67 14.47
C LYS A 58 -23.96 7.51 13.36
N GLY A 59 -24.65 6.85 12.44
CA GLY A 59 -25.54 7.50 11.47
C GLY A 59 -24.87 8.59 10.64
N ALA A 60 -23.61 8.42 10.25
CA ALA A 60 -22.85 9.41 9.50
C ALA A 60 -23.49 9.66 8.12
N ARG A 61 -23.74 10.94 7.81
CA ARG A 61 -24.46 11.40 6.61
C ARG A 61 -23.75 12.50 5.81
N SER A 62 -22.57 12.93 6.25
CA SER A 62 -21.83 13.97 5.52
C SER A 62 -21.40 13.47 4.13
N ASN A 63 -21.39 14.36 3.13
CA ASN A 63 -21.12 14.05 1.73
C ASN A 63 -22.02 12.92 1.19
N ASN A 64 -21.41 11.84 0.70
CA ASN A 64 -22.11 10.69 0.11
C ASN A 64 -22.47 9.60 1.13
N LEU A 65 -22.20 9.80 2.43
CA LEU A 65 -22.46 8.80 3.46
C LEU A 65 -23.97 8.56 3.65
N LYS A 66 -24.37 7.29 3.71
CA LYS A 66 -25.78 6.86 3.66
C LYS A 66 -26.39 6.60 5.04
N GLY A 67 -26.04 7.39 6.05
CA GLY A 67 -26.48 7.15 7.43
C GLY A 67 -25.80 5.95 8.06
N VAL A 68 -24.52 5.76 7.77
CA VAL A 68 -23.77 4.57 8.20
C VAL A 68 -23.36 4.66 9.66
N THR A 69 -23.45 3.54 10.37
CA THR A 69 -22.88 3.36 11.70
C THR A 69 -21.72 2.38 11.61
N CYS A 70 -20.56 2.72 12.17
CA CYS A 70 -19.39 1.85 12.17
C CYS A 70 -18.61 1.92 13.49
N HIS A 71 -17.89 0.83 13.78
CA HIS A 71 -17.07 0.66 14.98
C HIS A 71 -15.60 0.52 14.57
N PHE A 72 -14.73 1.28 15.21
CA PHE A 72 -13.28 1.19 15.07
C PHE A 72 -12.71 0.60 16.36
N HIS A 73 -12.19 -0.62 16.29
CA HIS A 73 -11.69 -1.35 17.45
C HIS A 73 -10.21 -1.06 17.71
N TYR A 74 -9.86 -0.96 19.00
CA TYR A 74 -8.45 -0.99 19.40
C TYR A 74 -7.94 -2.43 19.32
N LEU A 75 -6.69 -2.58 18.88
CA LEU A 75 -6.01 -3.85 18.75
C LEU A 75 -4.93 -3.99 19.82
N GLN A 76 -4.69 -5.21 20.29
CA GLN A 76 -3.59 -5.59 21.19
C GLN A 76 -2.27 -5.80 20.44
#